data_AF-A0A2W6X4R7-F1
#
_entry.id   AF-A0A2W6X4R7-F1
#
_cell.length_a   1.000
_cell.length_b   1.000
_cell.length_c   1.000
_cell.angle_alpha   90.00
_cell.angle_beta   90.00
_cell.angle_gamma   90.00
#
_symmetry.space_group_name_H-M   'P 1'
#
loop_
_entity.id
_entity.type
_entity.pdbx_description
1 polymer ?
#
loop_
_entity_poly.entity_id
_entity_poly.type
_entity_poly.pdbx_seq_one_letter_code
_entity_poly.pdbx_strand_id
1 'polypeptide(L)'
;MLPILASVAALAASSTPIPTPIHSAELTHGAQAYTASYHTASSVRFTQVEPRFGNRNAIPVCRWQADVRVDRAVAAQGQSVPAFGKAVHRFAPLSGSYAGTCAAARSQVDAEVARYASARNAEAVSVAQQDRAVLVNELDSVRALTVKG
;
A
#
# COMPACT_ATOMS: atom_id res chain seq x y z
N MET A 1 -40.77 29.38 29.83
CA MET A 1 -40.62 29.16 28.37
C MET A 1 -39.13 29.29 28.04
N LEU A 2 -38.44 28.18 27.74
CA LEU A 2 -37.01 28.16 27.39
C LEU A 2 -36.89 27.66 25.94
N PRO A 3 -36.16 28.35 25.04
CA PRO A 3 -36.02 27.90 23.65
C PRO A 3 -34.87 26.90 23.52
N ILE A 4 -35.14 25.78 22.84
CA ILE A 4 -34.16 24.75 22.48
C ILE A 4 -33.44 25.21 21.20
N LEU A 5 -32.14 25.49 21.29
CA LEU A 5 -31.28 25.74 20.14
C LEU A 5 -30.76 24.40 19.59
N ALA A 6 -31.28 23.99 18.44
CA ALA A 6 -30.78 22.85 17.69
C ALA A 6 -29.49 23.23 16.95
N SER A 7 -28.37 22.64 17.35
CA SER A 7 -27.09 22.78 16.64
C SER A 7 -27.00 21.71 15.55
N VAL A 8 -26.89 22.13 14.28
CA VAL A 8 -26.63 21.24 13.14
C VAL A 8 -25.12 21.14 12.95
N ALA A 9 -24.54 19.98 13.24
CA ALA A 9 -23.12 19.71 12.98
C ALA A 9 -22.92 19.28 11.52
N ALA A 10 -22.17 20.07 10.75
CA ALA A 10 -21.75 19.71 9.40
C ALA A 10 -20.62 18.67 9.46
N LEU A 11 -20.84 17.48 8.89
CA LEU A 11 -19.79 16.48 8.69
C LEU A 11 -18.85 16.94 7.56
N ALA A 12 -17.59 17.22 7.90
CA ALA A 12 -16.53 17.40 6.90
C ALA A 12 -16.14 16.04 6.32
N ALA A 13 -16.38 15.84 5.02
CA ALA A 13 -15.92 14.66 4.30
C ALA A 13 -14.38 14.73 4.15
N SER A 14 -13.68 13.79 4.77
CA SER A 14 -12.24 13.62 4.58
C SER A 14 -12.01 12.87 3.27
N SER A 15 -11.52 13.54 2.24
CA SER A 15 -11.01 12.86 1.04
C SER A 15 -9.60 12.34 1.34
N THR A 16 -9.48 11.04 1.59
CA THR A 16 -8.16 10.40 1.61
C THR A 16 -7.56 10.53 0.21
N PRO A 17 -6.36 11.12 0.06
CA PRO A 17 -5.72 11.22 -1.23
C PRO A 17 -5.52 9.81 -1.77
N ILE A 18 -6.11 9.52 -2.93
CA ILE A 18 -5.89 8.26 -3.64
C ILE A 18 -4.45 8.35 -4.16
N PRO A 19 -3.53 7.47 -3.71
CA PRO A 19 -2.16 7.51 -4.17
C PRO A 19 -2.12 7.34 -5.68
N THR A 20 -1.41 8.23 -6.37
CA THR A 20 -1.25 8.14 -7.83
C THR A 20 -0.62 6.78 -8.18
N PRO A 21 -1.19 6.03 -9.13
CA PRO A 21 -0.61 4.76 -9.53
C PRO A 21 0.76 4.96 -10.17
N ILE A 22 1.68 4.04 -9.88
CA ILE A 22 2.99 3.99 -10.57
C ILE A 22 2.84 3.52 -12.02
N HIS A 23 1.77 2.79 -12.31
CA HIS A 23 1.38 2.33 -13.63
C HIS A 23 -0.12 2.05 -13.67
N SER A 24 -0.75 2.34 -14.80
CA SER A 24 -2.12 1.92 -15.08
C SER A 24 -2.19 1.33 -16.47
N ALA A 25 -3.02 0.31 -16.64
CA ALA A 25 -3.25 -0.36 -17.91
C ALA A 25 -4.74 -0.55 -18.16
N GLU A 26 -5.17 -0.22 -19.38
CA GLU A 26 -6.50 -0.56 -19.86
C GLU A 26 -6.49 -1.93 -20.54
N LEU A 27 -7.55 -2.68 -20.28
CA LEU A 27 -7.70 -4.05 -20.70
C LEU A 27 -9.13 -4.24 -21.21
N THR A 28 -9.27 -4.68 -22.46
CA THR A 28 -10.56 -5.14 -22.97
C THR A 28 -10.58 -6.66 -22.88
N HIS A 29 -11.60 -7.21 -22.22
CA HIS A 29 -11.80 -8.65 -22.09
C HIS A 29 -13.28 -8.99 -22.29
N GLY A 30 -13.56 -9.77 -23.34
CA GLY A 30 -14.93 -9.94 -23.82
C GLY A 30 -15.55 -8.60 -24.25
N ALA A 31 -16.72 -8.28 -23.70
CA ALA A 31 -17.41 -7.00 -23.93
C ALA A 31 -17.15 -5.96 -22.82
N GLN A 32 -16.25 -6.25 -21.88
CA GLN A 32 -16.00 -5.42 -20.71
C GLN A 32 -14.63 -4.73 -20.83
N ALA A 33 -14.59 -3.46 -20.40
CA ALA A 33 -13.37 -2.70 -20.24
C ALA A 33 -12.98 -2.65 -18.77
N TYR A 34 -11.73 -2.99 -18.49
CA TYR A 34 -11.12 -2.98 -17.18
C TYR A 34 -9.96 -1.99 -17.15
N THR A 35 -9.76 -1.37 -15.98
CA THR A 35 -8.58 -0.57 -15.67
C THR A 35 -7.86 -1.23 -14.51
N ALA A 36 -6.64 -1.67 -14.72
CA ALA A 36 -5.74 -2.11 -13.67
C ALA A 36 -4.86 -0.94 -13.23
N SER A 37 -4.84 -0.62 -11.94
CA SER A 37 -3.96 0.39 -11.36
C SER A 37 -3.00 -0.26 -10.37
N TYR A 38 -1.73 0.13 -10.45
CA TYR A 38 -0.66 -0.45 -9.66
C TYR A 38 -0.06 0.61 -8.73
N HIS A 39 0.08 0.26 -7.47
CA HIS A 39 0.57 1.17 -6.43
C HIS A 39 1.67 0.51 -5.63
N THR A 40 2.70 1.27 -5.28
CA THR A 40 3.69 0.83 -4.31
C THR A 40 3.16 1.08 -2.91
N ALA A 41 3.10 0.05 -2.07
CA ALA A 41 2.70 0.16 -0.68
C ALA A 41 3.86 -0.27 0.23
N SER A 42 4.04 0.43 1.35
CA SER A 42 5.06 0.13 2.34
C SER A 42 4.44 -0.01 3.73
N SER A 43 4.99 -0.94 4.52
CA SER A 43 4.67 -1.08 5.94
C SER A 43 5.95 -1.19 6.75
N VAL A 44 5.96 -0.62 7.96
CA VAL A 44 7.14 -0.61 8.83
C VAL A 44 6.78 -1.17 10.20
N ARG A 45 7.58 -2.11 10.68
CA ARG A 45 7.54 -2.63 12.05
C ARG A 45 8.71 -2.06 12.83
N PHE A 46 8.40 -1.53 14.01
CA PHE A 46 9.39 -0.99 14.95
C PHE A 46 9.50 -1.91 16.17
N THR A 47 10.70 -2.00 16.71
CA THR A 47 10.99 -2.73 17.95
C THR A 47 11.97 -1.90 18.76
N GLN A 48 11.49 -1.30 19.84
CA GLN A 48 12.34 -0.58 20.78
C GLN A 48 12.97 -1.58 21.75
N VAL A 49 14.30 -1.56 21.82
CA VAL A 49 15.08 -2.41 22.72
C VAL A 49 15.61 -1.52 23.85
N GLU A 50 15.10 -1.75 25.05
CA GLU A 50 15.58 -1.05 26.24
C GLU A 50 16.97 -1.54 26.64
N PRO A 51 17.81 -0.68 27.24
CA PRO A 51 19.11 -1.10 27.74
C PRO A 51 18.98 -2.13 28.85
N ARG A 52 19.84 -3.17 28.81
CA ARG A 52 19.83 -4.25 29.81
C ARG A 52 20.27 -3.80 31.20
N PHE A 53 21.06 -2.74 31.29
CA PHE A 53 21.59 -2.20 32.54
C PHE A 53 21.23 -0.73 32.64
N GLY A 54 20.45 -0.37 33.65
CA GLY A 54 20.02 1.01 33.93
C GLY A 54 21.13 1.87 34.51
N ASN A 55 22.24 2.04 33.79
CA ASN A 55 23.15 3.15 34.07
C ASN A 55 22.56 4.43 33.47
N ARG A 56 22.87 5.59 34.06
CA ARG A 56 22.25 6.89 33.70
C ARG A 56 22.50 7.34 32.26
N ASN A 57 23.37 6.66 31.53
CA ASN A 57 23.77 6.98 30.16
C ASN A 57 23.29 5.94 29.14
N ALA A 58 22.48 4.97 29.55
CA ALA A 58 22.03 3.91 28.67
C ALA A 58 20.90 4.42 27.76
N ILE A 59 21.12 4.36 26.44
CA ILE A 59 20.17 4.84 25.43
C ILE A 59 19.49 3.61 24.80
N PRO A 60 18.15 3.61 24.61
CA PRO A 60 17.48 2.54 23.89
C PRO A 60 17.97 2.42 22.45
N VAL A 61 17.71 1.28 21.82
CA VAL A 61 17.96 1.09 20.38
C VAL A 61 16.63 0.85 19.69
N CYS A 62 16.32 1.63 18.66
CA CYS A 62 15.22 1.34 17.78
C CYS A 62 15.67 0.41 16.68
N ARG A 63 15.11 -0.80 16.62
CA ARG A 63 15.23 -1.71 15.47
C ARG A 63 13.98 -1.57 14.60
N TRP A 64 14.15 -1.71 13.29
CA TRP A 64 13.01 -1.63 12.38
C TRP A 64 13.19 -2.55 11.18
N GLN A 65 12.05 -2.93 10.59
CA GLN A 65 11.99 -3.67 9.34
C GLN A 65 10.83 -3.09 8.51
N ALA A 66 11.05 -2.91 7.22
CA ALA A 66 10.05 -2.47 6.27
C ALA A 66 9.83 -3.50 5.17
N ASP A 67 8.57 -3.69 4.82
CA ASP A 67 8.13 -4.46 3.67
C ASP A 67 7.60 -3.48 2.62
N VAL A 68 8.06 -3.61 1.38
CA VAL A 68 7.58 -2.84 0.22
C VAL A 68 7.02 -3.80 -0.82
N ARG A 69 5.85 -3.48 -1.37
CA ARG A 69 5.13 -4.34 -2.32
C ARG A 69 4.48 -3.52 -3.42
N VAL A 70 4.17 -4.19 -4.53
CA VAL A 70 3.32 -3.66 -5.59
C VAL A 70 1.93 -4.28 -5.43
N ASP A 71 0.94 -3.44 -5.20
CA ASP A 71 -0.47 -3.81 -5.11
C ASP A 71 -1.17 -3.45 -6.41
N ARG A 72 -2.02 -4.36 -6.89
CA ARG A 72 -2.93 -4.15 -8.01
C ARG A 72 -4.33 -3.91 -7.49
N ALA A 73 -4.98 -2.88 -8.02
CA ALA A 73 -6.42 -2.70 -7.96
C ALA A 73 -6.99 -2.80 -9.38
N VAL A 74 -8.23 -3.26 -9.51
CA VAL A 74 -8.91 -3.39 -10.79
C VAL A 74 -10.28 -2.74 -10.68
N ALA A 75 -10.64 -1.98 -11.70
CA ALA A 75 -11.97 -1.42 -11.85
C ALA A 75 -12.57 -1.83 -13.21
N ALA A 76 -13.90 -1.94 -13.27
CA ALA A 76 -14.67 -2.11 -14.49
C ALA A 76 -15.79 -1.08 -14.51
N GLN A 77 -15.97 -0.36 -15.62
CA GLN A 77 -16.98 0.71 -15.73
C GLN A 77 -16.92 1.74 -14.59
N GLY A 78 -15.71 2.06 -14.12
CA GLY A 78 -15.49 3.00 -13.00
C GLY A 78 -15.77 2.43 -11.60
N GLN A 79 -16.16 1.16 -11.48
CA GLN A 79 -16.41 0.50 -10.20
C GLN A 79 -15.29 -0.48 -9.84
N SER A 80 -14.86 -0.47 -8.57
CA SER A 80 -13.84 -1.41 -8.08
C SER A 80 -14.33 -2.86 -8.20
N VAL A 81 -13.44 -3.75 -8.62
CA VAL A 81 -13.66 -5.20 -8.71
C VAL A 81 -12.67 -5.90 -7.76
N PRO A 82 -13.00 -6.04 -6.46
CA PRO A 82 -12.07 -6.50 -5.44
C PRO A 82 -11.50 -7.90 -5.69
N ALA A 83 -12.23 -8.76 -6.41
CA ALA A 83 -11.82 -10.12 -6.72
C ALA A 83 -10.47 -10.21 -7.46
N PHE A 84 -10.07 -9.15 -8.18
CA PHE A 84 -8.80 -9.10 -8.91
C PHE A 84 -7.74 -8.23 -8.22
N GLY A 85 -8.08 -7.60 -7.09
CA GLY A 85 -7.18 -6.76 -6.32
C GLY A 85 -6.28 -7.57 -5.37
N LYS A 86 -4.96 -7.43 -5.49
CA LYS A 86 -3.99 -8.18 -4.66
C LYS A 86 -2.58 -7.59 -4.72
N ALA A 87 -1.71 -8.02 -3.79
CA ALA A 87 -0.27 -7.83 -3.93
C ALA A 87 0.26 -8.73 -5.05
N VAL A 88 0.91 -8.14 -6.05
CA VAL A 88 1.47 -8.86 -7.22
C VAL A 88 2.98 -9.09 -7.09
N HIS A 89 3.66 -8.30 -6.25
CA HIS A 89 5.09 -8.46 -5.99
C HIS A 89 5.47 -7.95 -4.60
N ARG A 90 6.49 -8.55 -4.00
CA ARG A 90 7.12 -8.09 -2.75
C ARG A 90 8.61 -7.95 -2.99
N PHE A 91 9.15 -6.76 -2.72
CA PHE A 91 10.58 -6.51 -2.79
C PHE A 91 11.28 -7.15 -1.58
N ALA A 92 12.60 -7.28 -1.67
CA ALA A 92 13.40 -7.70 -0.52
C ALA A 92 13.13 -6.75 0.68
N PRO A 93 12.96 -7.31 1.90
CA PRO A 93 12.71 -6.49 3.07
C PRO A 93 13.93 -5.63 3.40
N LEU A 94 13.68 -4.40 3.84
CA LEU A 94 14.70 -3.48 4.34
C LEU A 94 14.68 -3.51 5.87
N SER A 95 15.84 -3.43 6.52
CA SER A 95 15.90 -3.36 7.97
C SER A 95 17.10 -2.55 8.43
N GLY A 96 17.02 -2.02 9.64
CA GLY A 96 18.08 -1.23 10.22
C GLY A 96 17.86 -0.96 11.70
N SER A 97 18.71 -0.08 12.23
CA SER A 97 18.62 0.35 13.61
C SER A 97 19.11 1.78 13.79
N TYR A 98 18.48 2.50 14.71
CA TYR A 98 18.89 3.83 15.16
C TYR A 98 19.08 3.83 16.68
N ALA A 99 20.05 4.59 17.17
CA ALA A 99 20.14 4.88 18.59
C ALA A 99 18.97 5.79 19.03
N GLY A 100 18.44 5.55 20.22
CA GLY A 100 17.29 6.28 20.76
C GLY A 100 15.96 5.53 20.59
N THR A 101 14.87 6.24 20.88
CA THR A 101 13.52 5.68 20.81
C THR A 101 13.04 5.55 19.37
N CYS A 102 12.13 4.61 19.12
CA CYS A 102 11.55 4.48 17.78
C CYS A 102 10.69 5.67 17.37
N ALA A 103 10.13 6.40 18.33
CA ALA A 103 9.43 7.65 18.05
C ALA A 103 10.38 8.70 17.45
N ALA A 104 11.59 8.84 18.00
CA ALA A 104 12.61 9.78 17.49
C ALA A 104 13.16 9.37 16.12
N ALA A 105 13.28 8.07 15.85
CA ALA A 105 13.82 7.55 14.59
C ALA A 105 12.80 7.53 13.43
N ARG A 106 11.49 7.68 13.71
CA ARG A 106 10.42 7.42 12.74
C ARG A 106 10.57 8.18 11.43
N SER A 107 10.82 9.49 11.46
CA SER A 107 10.93 10.29 10.24
C SER A 107 12.13 9.90 9.37
N GLN A 108 13.25 9.49 10.00
CA GLN A 108 14.43 8.99 9.28
C GLN A 108 14.13 7.66 8.60
N VAL A 109 13.44 6.76 9.32
CA VAL A 109 13.01 5.46 8.77
C VAL A 109 12.03 5.66 7.61
N ASP A 110 11.04 6.54 7.76
CA ASP A 110 10.06 6.82 6.71
C ASP A 110 10.76 7.38 5.44
N ALA A 111 11.75 8.27 5.60
CA ALA A 111 12.55 8.78 4.50
C ALA A 111 13.44 7.71 3.84
N GLU A 112 13.96 6.75 4.61
CA GLU A 112 14.73 5.62 4.09
C GLU A 112 13.87 4.65 3.29
N VAL A 113 12.68 4.31 3.79
CA VAL A 113 11.70 3.47 3.10
C VAL A 113 11.20 4.15 1.82
N ALA A 114 10.92 5.46 1.85
CA ALA A 114 10.49 6.21 0.67
C ALA A 114 11.58 6.25 -0.42
N ARG A 115 12.85 6.42 -0.03
CA ARG A 115 13.99 6.35 -0.97
C ARG A 115 14.13 4.95 -1.56
N TYR A 116 14.01 3.92 -0.75
CA TYR A 116 14.06 2.53 -1.20
C TYR A 116 12.93 2.22 -2.20
N ALA A 117 11.70 2.62 -1.90
CA ALA A 117 10.57 2.47 -2.82
C ALA A 117 10.79 3.22 -4.14
N SER A 118 11.27 4.47 -4.07
CA SER A 118 11.55 5.29 -5.25
C SER A 118 12.64 4.69 -6.14
N ALA A 119 13.70 4.13 -5.54
CA ALA A 119 14.77 3.45 -6.26
C ALA A 119 14.29 2.18 -7.00
N ARG A 120 13.13 1.63 -6.62
CA ARG A 120 12.53 0.44 -7.23
C ARG A 120 11.41 0.78 -8.22
N ASN A 121 11.11 2.05 -8.50
CA ASN A 121 10.00 2.42 -9.38
C ASN A 121 10.09 1.77 -10.77
N ALA A 122 11.27 1.71 -11.39
CA ALA A 122 11.43 1.07 -12.70
C ALA A 122 11.13 -0.43 -12.66
N GLU A 123 11.59 -1.11 -11.61
CA GLU A 123 11.30 -2.54 -11.37
C GLU A 123 9.80 -2.74 -11.10
N ALA A 124 9.19 -1.86 -10.29
CA ALA A 124 7.77 -1.89 -9.98
C ALA A 124 6.88 -1.71 -11.23
N VAL A 125 7.28 -0.81 -12.15
CA VAL A 125 6.62 -0.64 -13.45
C VAL A 125 6.79 -1.90 -14.32
N SER A 126 7.99 -2.49 -14.35
CA SER A 126 8.22 -3.75 -15.08
C SER A 126 7.34 -4.89 -14.55
N VAL A 127 7.22 -5.02 -13.23
CA VAL A 127 6.31 -5.97 -12.58
C VAL A 127 4.87 -5.73 -13.04
N ALA A 128 4.40 -4.47 -12.99
CA ALA A 128 3.05 -4.11 -13.39
C ALA A 128 2.76 -4.45 -14.86
N GLN A 129 3.72 -4.21 -15.76
CA GLN A 129 3.61 -4.56 -17.17
C GLN A 129 3.52 -6.08 -17.39
N GLN A 130 4.30 -6.87 -16.66
CA GLN A 130 4.30 -8.34 -16.75
C GLN A 130 3.01 -8.94 -16.18
N ASP A 131 2.51 -8.37 -15.09
CA ASP A 131 1.29 -8.83 -14.42
C ASP A 131 0.03 -8.69 -15.30
N ARG A 132 0.07 -7.85 -16.34
CA ARG A 132 -1.01 -7.75 -17.33
C ARG A 132 -1.46 -9.10 -17.87
N ALA A 133 -0.51 -9.98 -18.23
CA ALA A 133 -0.83 -11.31 -18.76
C ALA A 133 -1.48 -12.21 -17.70
N VAL A 134 -1.08 -12.07 -16.44
CA VAL A 134 -1.67 -12.80 -15.31
C VAL A 134 -3.13 -12.37 -15.12
N LEU A 135 -3.40 -11.06 -15.15
CA LEU A 135 -4.77 -10.55 -15.00
C LEU A 135 -5.70 -11.02 -16.12
N VAL A 136 -5.23 -11.07 -17.37
CA VAL A 136 -6.02 -11.63 -18.48
C VAL A 136 -6.41 -13.09 -18.20
N ASN A 137 -5.47 -13.91 -17.74
CA ASN A 137 -5.75 -15.32 -17.41
C ASN A 137 -6.72 -15.47 -16.22
N GLU A 138 -6.66 -14.57 -15.24
CA GLU A 138 -7.63 -14.54 -14.13
C GLU A 138 -9.04 -14.21 -14.62
N LEU A 139 -9.18 -13.25 -15.53
CA LEU A 139 -10.46 -12.88 -16.15
C LEU A 139 -11.04 -14.05 -16.98
N ASP A 140 -10.20 -14.74 -17.76
CA ASP A 140 -10.60 -15.94 -18.50
C ASP A 140 -11.09 -17.05 -17.57
N SER A 141 -10.39 -17.28 -16.46
CA SER A 141 -10.74 -18.30 -15.49
C SER A 141 -12.11 -18.05 -14.85
N VAL A 142 -12.39 -16.81 -14.45
CA VAL A 142 -13.70 -16.43 -13.90
C VAL A 142 -14.80 -16.58 -14.96
N ARG A 143 -14.57 -16.13 -16.20
CA ARG A 143 -15.54 -16.29 -17.28
C ARG A 143 -15.87 -17.77 -17.56
N ALA A 144 -14.85 -18.64 -17.55
CA ALA A 144 -15.05 -20.07 -17.75
C ALA A 144 -15.90 -20.72 -16.65
N LEU A 145 -15.80 -20.23 -15.41
CA LEU A 145 -16.65 -20.67 -14.30
C LEU A 145 -18.09 -20.20 -14.48
N THR A 146 -18.32 -18.98 -14.97
CA THR A 146 -19.67 -18.44 -15.20
C THR A 146 -20.40 -19.10 -16.36
N VAL A 147 -19.70 -19.57 -17.41
CA VAL A 147 -20.34 -20.20 -18.58
C VAL A 147 -20.69 -21.68 -18.35
N LYS A 148 -20.04 -22.34 -17.38
CA LYS A 148 -20.27 -23.76 -17.08
C LYS A 148 -21.30 -24.02 -15.97
N GLY A 149 -21.68 -22.99 -15.21
CA GLY A 149 -22.73 -23.05 -14.19
C GLY A 149 -24.06 -22.59 -14.73
#